data_AF-A0A1I0L4F4-F1
#
_entry.id   AF-A0A1I0L4F4-F1
#
_cell.length_a   1.000
_cell.length_b   1.000
_cell.length_c   1.000
_cell.angle_alpha   90.00
_cell.angle_beta   90.00
_cell.angle_gamma   90.00
#
_symmetry.space_group_name_H-M   'P 1'
#
loop_
_entity.id
_entity.type
_entity.pdbx_description
1 polymer ?
#
loop_
_entity_poly.entity_id
_entity_poly.type
_entity_poly.pdbx_seq_one_letter_code
_entity_poly.pdbx_strand_id
1 'polypeptide(L)'
;MGVNVYVDGFNLYYGCLKGTSYKWLDLSALCRKLLPRDDITRIRYFTARITARPGDPDSPTRQDTYLRALGTIPQMSVHYGHFQETRPRMPLATPDPSGPRTVKVIKTEEKGSDVNLASYLLLDSFHGDCDVAVVISNDSDLREPLGTR
;
A
#
# COMPACT_ATOMS: atom_id res chain seq x y z
N MET A 1 -9.45 20.54 13.82
CA MET A 1 -10.16 19.69 12.84
C MET A 1 -9.37 18.39 12.83
N GLY A 2 -10.01 17.29 13.22
CA GLY A 2 -9.35 15.99 13.35
C GLY A 2 -9.14 15.37 11.99
N VAL A 3 -7.91 14.93 11.70
CA VAL A 3 -7.53 14.41 10.38
C VAL A 3 -7.03 12.97 10.48
N ASN A 4 -7.64 12.10 9.68
CA ASN A 4 -7.16 10.74 9.48
C ASN A 4 -6.39 10.65 8.16
N VAL A 5 -5.20 10.06 8.21
CA VAL A 5 -4.34 9.86 7.04
C VAL A 5 -4.31 8.38 6.65
N TYR A 6 -4.49 8.09 5.36
CA TYR A 6 -4.49 6.75 4.78
C TYR A 6 -3.36 6.66 3.76
N VAL A 7 -2.38 5.81 4.03
CA VAL A 7 -1.16 5.70 3.23
C VAL A 7 -1.14 4.36 2.50
N ASP A 8 -1.10 4.43 1.18
CA ASP A 8 -0.86 3.28 0.33
C ASP A 8 0.64 2.95 0.30
N GLY A 9 1.02 1.89 0.99
CA GLY A 9 2.41 1.51 1.19
C GLY A 9 3.11 1.03 -0.07
N PHE A 10 2.40 0.36 -0.99
CA PHE A 10 3.03 -0.08 -2.24
C PHE A 10 3.14 1.06 -3.23
N ASN A 11 2.11 1.88 -3.38
CA ASN A 11 2.17 3.06 -4.23
C ASN A 11 3.28 4.02 -3.77
N LEU A 12 3.37 4.31 -2.46
CA LEU A 12 4.46 5.10 -1.90
C LEU A 12 5.83 4.47 -2.16
N TYR A 13 5.97 3.17 -1.90
CA TYR A 13 7.26 2.50 -2.08
C TYR A 13 7.71 2.53 -3.54
N TYR A 14 6.87 2.10 -4.48
CA TYR A 14 7.24 2.01 -5.88
C TYR A 14 7.32 3.38 -6.57
N GLY A 15 6.49 4.34 -6.16
CA GLY A 15 6.46 5.68 -6.73
C GLY A 15 7.59 6.59 -6.26
N CYS A 16 8.01 6.47 -4.98
CA CYS A 16 8.91 7.47 -4.37
C CYS A 16 10.16 6.87 -3.69
N LEU A 17 10.09 5.65 -3.16
CA LEU A 17 11.16 5.13 -2.28
C LEU A 17 12.08 4.11 -2.95
N LYS A 18 11.56 3.32 -3.88
CA LYS A 18 12.31 2.27 -4.57
C LYS A 18 13.49 2.88 -5.34
N GLY A 19 14.67 2.29 -5.18
CA GLY A 19 15.91 2.81 -5.77
C GLY A 19 16.58 3.95 -4.99
N THR A 20 15.94 4.50 -3.95
CA THR A 20 16.52 5.56 -3.11
C THR A 20 17.08 5.03 -1.79
N SER A 21 17.83 5.86 -1.06
CA SER A 21 18.25 5.57 0.33
C SER A 21 17.17 5.88 1.37
N TYR A 22 16.07 6.55 1.00
CA TYR A 22 15.07 7.10 1.92
C TYR A 22 13.96 6.11 2.33
N LYS A 23 14.27 4.81 2.39
CA LYS A 23 13.29 3.74 2.69
C LYS A 23 12.86 3.69 4.17
N TRP A 24 13.59 4.39 5.04
CA TRP A 24 13.27 4.59 6.45
C TRP A 24 12.52 5.91 6.65
N LEU A 25 11.40 6.07 5.96
CA LEU A 25 10.60 7.29 6.03
C LEU A 25 9.77 7.31 7.32
N ASP A 26 9.94 8.33 8.14
CA ASP A 26 9.02 8.57 9.26
C ASP A 26 7.70 9.15 8.71
N LEU A 27 6.68 8.30 8.63
CA LEU A 27 5.37 8.68 8.13
C LEU A 27 4.65 9.68 9.04
N SER A 28 4.90 9.65 10.35
CA SER A 28 4.34 10.64 11.27
C SER A 28 4.93 12.02 11.03
N ALA A 29 6.26 12.09 10.89
CA ALA A 29 6.95 13.33 10.56
C ALA A 29 6.55 13.86 9.17
N LEU A 30 6.39 12.98 8.18
CA LEU A 30 5.88 13.36 6.86
C LEU A 30 4.49 13.98 6.96
N CYS A 31 3.53 13.32 7.62
CA CYS A 31 2.16 13.81 7.75
C CYS A 31 2.13 15.17 8.46
N ARG A 32 2.87 15.35 9.56
CA ARG A 32 2.97 16.64 10.26
C ARG A 32 3.55 17.75 9.40
N LYS A 33 4.48 17.43 8.50
CA LYS A 33 5.03 18.42 7.55
C LYS A 33 4.03 18.79 6.46
N LEU A 34 3.24 17.84 5.96
CA LEU A 34 2.24 18.09 4.92
C LEU A 34 0.99 18.80 5.46
N LEU A 35 0.64 18.55 6.72
CA LEU A 35 -0.58 19.04 7.37
C LEU A 35 -0.23 19.83 8.65
N PRO A 36 0.52 20.96 8.53
CA PRO A 36 1.12 21.63 9.69
C PRO A 36 0.12 22.35 10.61
N ARG A 37 -1.15 22.47 10.20
CA ARG A 37 -2.21 23.17 10.94
C ARG A 37 -3.31 22.23 11.44
N ASP A 38 -3.19 20.95 11.12
CA ASP A 38 -4.21 19.95 11.37
C ASP A 38 -3.84 19.07 12.55
N ASP A 39 -4.86 18.58 13.26
CA ASP A 39 -4.66 17.62 14.34
C ASP A 39 -4.76 16.21 13.77
N ILE A 40 -3.60 15.56 13.58
CA ILE A 40 -3.55 14.21 13.02
C ILE A 40 -3.97 13.21 14.10
N THR A 41 -5.20 12.72 13.98
CA THR A 41 -5.83 11.82 14.95
C THR A 41 -5.49 10.35 14.69
N ARG A 42 -5.21 10.00 13.44
CA ARG A 42 -4.89 8.62 13.03
C ARG A 42 -4.05 8.58 11.76
N ILE A 43 -3.13 7.61 11.68
CA ILE A 43 -2.42 7.24 10.46
C ILE A 43 -2.63 5.75 10.20
N ARG A 44 -3.22 5.38 9.06
CA ARG A 44 -3.37 3.99 8.64
C ARG A 44 -2.44 3.71 7.46
N TYR A 45 -1.57 2.72 7.59
CA TYR A 45 -0.63 2.31 6.55
C TYR A 45 -1.05 0.95 5.99
N PHE A 46 -1.33 0.88 4.69
CA PHE A 46 -1.83 -0.30 4.00
C PHE A 46 -0.73 -0.96 3.19
N THR A 47 -0.47 -2.24 3.41
CA THR A 47 0.61 -2.96 2.71
C THR A 47 0.36 -4.48 2.74
N ALA A 48 1.26 -5.28 2.19
CA ALA A 48 1.30 -6.72 2.39
C ALA A 48 2.73 -7.16 2.73
N ARG A 49 2.87 -8.22 3.52
CA ARG A 49 4.18 -8.81 3.85
C ARG A 49 4.79 -9.46 2.61
N ILE A 50 5.98 -9.04 2.23
CA ILE A 50 6.69 -9.59 1.08
C ILE A 50 7.44 -10.87 1.44
N THR A 51 7.62 -11.74 0.45
CA THR A 51 8.45 -12.94 0.55
C THR A 51 9.84 -12.69 -0.04
N ALA A 52 10.81 -13.49 0.40
CA ALA A 52 12.17 -13.44 -0.10
C ALA A 52 12.20 -13.72 -1.61
N ARG A 53 13.00 -12.96 -2.34
CA ARG A 53 13.24 -13.17 -3.78
C ARG A 53 14.65 -13.69 -3.98
N PRO A 54 14.92 -14.52 -5.01
CA PRO A 54 16.26 -15.05 -5.26
C PRO A 54 17.38 -14.00 -5.33
N GLY A 55 17.08 -12.80 -5.85
CA GLY A 55 18.04 -11.69 -5.93
C GLY A 55 18.04 -10.72 -4.73
N ASP A 56 17.13 -10.89 -3.76
CA ASP A 56 17.02 -10.03 -2.58
C ASP A 56 16.38 -10.81 -1.39
N PRO A 57 17.11 -11.78 -0.82
CA PRO A 57 16.57 -12.68 0.20
C PRO A 57 16.24 -11.96 1.51
N ASP A 58 16.94 -10.88 1.83
CA ASP A 58 16.75 -10.10 3.07
C ASP A 58 15.63 -9.06 2.98
N SER A 59 14.97 -8.94 1.82
CA SER A 59 13.86 -7.98 1.64
C SER A 59 12.74 -8.12 2.69
N PRO A 60 12.29 -9.33 3.10
CA PRO A 60 11.26 -9.46 4.13
C PRO A 60 11.75 -8.95 5.49
N THR A 61 12.99 -9.25 5.87
CA THR A 61 13.59 -8.81 7.13
C THR A 61 13.64 -7.29 7.21
N ARG A 62 14.05 -6.63 6.12
CA ARG A 62 14.10 -5.16 6.06
C ARG A 62 12.69 -4.55 6.12
N GLN A 63 11.74 -5.13 5.38
CA GLN A 63 10.34 -4.67 5.43
C GLN A 63 9.77 -4.84 6.84
N ASP A 64 9.87 -6.03 7.43
CA ASP A 64 9.36 -6.30 8.77
C ASP A 64 9.95 -5.37 9.82
N THR A 65 11.26 -5.10 9.73
CA THR A 65 11.91 -4.13 10.62
C THR A 65 11.31 -2.73 10.49
N TYR A 66 11.08 -2.25 9.27
CA TYR A 66 10.42 -0.97 9.04
C TYR A 66 8.96 -0.97 9.55
N LEU A 67 8.19 -2.02 9.29
CA LEU A 67 6.79 -2.13 9.74
C LEU A 67 6.69 -2.20 11.26
N ARG A 68 7.61 -2.90 11.94
CA ARG A 68 7.71 -2.90 13.40
C ARG A 68 8.02 -1.50 13.93
N ALA A 69 8.94 -0.77 13.30
CA ALA A 69 9.23 0.61 13.67
C ALA A 69 8.01 1.52 13.49
N LEU A 70 7.29 1.42 12.38
CA LEU A 70 6.03 2.15 12.16
C LEU A 70 4.99 1.81 13.24
N GLY A 71 4.90 0.55 13.65
CA GLY A 71 4.01 0.09 14.73
C GLY A 71 4.31 0.69 16.10
N THR A 72 5.46 1.36 16.30
CA THR A 72 5.77 2.08 17.54
C THR A 72 5.29 3.53 17.54
N ILE A 73 4.85 4.05 16.38
CA ILE A 73 4.38 5.42 16.24
C ILE A 73 2.98 5.53 16.87
N PRO A 74 2.74 6.49 17.79
CA PRO A 74 1.41 6.71 18.36
C PRO A 74 0.37 7.00 17.28
N GLN A 75 -0.87 6.52 17.48
CA GLN A 75 -2.00 6.72 16.57
C GLN A 75 -1.81 6.11 15.16
N MET A 76 -0.75 5.33 14.96
CA MET A 76 -0.48 4.65 13.70
C MET A 76 -0.88 3.18 13.76
N SER A 77 -1.51 2.68 12.69
CA SER A 77 -1.81 1.25 12.53
C SER A 77 -1.39 0.74 11.15
N VAL A 78 -0.88 -0.49 11.10
CA VAL A 78 -0.52 -1.18 9.84
C VAL A 78 -1.60 -2.20 9.51
N HIS A 79 -2.11 -2.14 8.29
CA HIS A 79 -3.17 -3.01 7.78
C HIS A 79 -2.62 -3.86 6.64
N TYR A 80 -2.82 -5.17 6.73
CA TYR A 80 -2.22 -6.15 5.85
C TYR A 80 -3.21 -6.70 4.82
N GLY A 81 -2.90 -6.54 3.54
CA GLY A 81 -3.31 -7.47 2.50
C GLY A 81 -2.45 -8.74 2.52
N HIS A 82 -2.58 -9.56 1.47
CA HIS A 82 -1.81 -10.80 1.35
C HIS A 82 -1.37 -11.05 -0.08
N PHE A 83 -0.27 -11.77 -0.26
CA PHE A 83 0.10 -12.29 -1.57
C PHE A 83 -0.57 -13.62 -1.84
N GLN A 84 -1.10 -13.77 -3.06
CA GLN A 84 -1.63 -15.03 -3.56
C GLN A 84 -0.77 -15.51 -4.73
N GLU A 85 -0.26 -16.73 -4.63
CA GLU A 85 0.38 -17.42 -5.75
C GLU A 85 -0.64 -18.34 -6.45
N THR A 86 -0.73 -18.22 -7.76
CA THR A 86 -1.53 -19.11 -8.61
C THR A 86 -0.68 -19.65 -9.75
N ARG A 87 -1.12 -20.76 -10.36
CA ARG A 87 -0.42 -21.40 -11.49
C ARG A 87 -1.30 -21.49 -12.75
N PRO A 88 -1.80 -20.36 -13.28
CA PRO A 88 -2.68 -20.35 -14.43
C PRO A 88 -1.93 -20.65 -15.74
N ARG A 89 -2.68 -21.00 -16.78
CA ARG A 89 -2.20 -20.89 -18.17
C ARG A 89 -2.55 -19.50 -18.68
N MET A 90 -1.56 -18.73 -19.12
CA MET A 90 -1.75 -17.38 -19.66
C MET A 90 -1.34 -17.32 -21.14
N PRO A 91 -1.95 -16.42 -21.94
CA PRO A 91 -1.53 -16.20 -23.33
C PRO A 91 -0.08 -15.73 -23.42
N LEU A 92 0.62 -16.19 -24.46
CA LEU A 92 1.89 -15.57 -24.83
C LEU A 92 1.60 -14.19 -25.43
N ALA A 93 2.39 -13.18 -25.05
CA ALA A 93 2.25 -11.83 -25.62
C ALA A 93 2.53 -11.81 -27.13
N THR A 94 3.49 -12.62 -27.58
CA THR A 94 3.87 -12.77 -28.99
C THR A 94 4.02 -14.27 -29.32
N PRO A 95 2.92 -14.97 -29.62
CA PRO A 95 2.97 -16.39 -29.95
C PRO A 95 3.54 -16.61 -31.35
N ASP A 96 4.37 -17.64 -31.51
CA ASP A 96 4.75 -18.15 -32.83
C ASP A 96 3.48 -18.66 -33.57
N PRO A 97 3.33 -18.41 -34.88
CA PRO A 97 2.17 -18.87 -35.66
C PRO A 97 1.88 -20.37 -35.52
N SER A 98 2.92 -21.19 -35.36
CA SER A 98 2.86 -22.65 -35.24
C SER A 98 3.06 -23.16 -33.80
N GLY A 99 3.37 -22.26 -32.86
CA GLY A 99 3.68 -22.60 -31.48
C GLY A 99 2.46 -22.63 -30.54
N PRO A 100 2.69 -23.06 -29.27
CA PRO A 100 1.65 -23.03 -28.25
C PRO A 100 1.20 -21.59 -27.97
N ARG A 101 -0.12 -21.34 -27.99
CA ARG A 101 -0.71 -20.01 -27.73
C ARG A 101 -0.63 -19.58 -26.27
N THR A 102 -0.44 -20.52 -25.35
CA THR A 102 -0.47 -20.30 -23.89
C THR A 102 0.66 -21.04 -23.19
N VAL A 103 1.10 -20.51 -22.04
CA VAL A 103 2.13 -21.10 -21.17
C VAL A 103 1.64 -21.14 -19.72
N LYS A 104 2.04 -22.16 -18.96
CA LYS A 104 1.77 -22.22 -17.52
C LYS A 104 2.76 -21.29 -16.80
N VAL A 105 2.24 -20.32 -16.05
CA VAL A 105 3.05 -19.34 -15.32
C VAL A 105 2.89 -19.52 -13.82
N ILE A 106 3.88 -19.06 -13.06
CA ILE A 106 3.72 -18.78 -11.63
C ILE A 106 3.34 -17.31 -11.54
N LYS A 107 2.12 -17.01 -11.09
CA LYS A 107 1.61 -15.64 -10.96
C LYS A 107 1.43 -15.33 -9.48
N THR A 108 2.19 -14.36 -8.99
CA THR A 108 2.07 -13.85 -7.62
C THR A 108 1.47 -12.46 -7.67
N GLU A 109 0.37 -12.25 -6.95
CA GLU A 109 -0.35 -10.98 -6.90
C GLU A 109 -0.55 -10.55 -5.45
N GLU A 110 -0.41 -9.25 -5.20
CA GLU A 110 -0.94 -8.63 -3.97
C GLU A 110 -2.47 -8.64 -4.08
N LYS A 111 -3.14 -8.90 -2.96
CA LYS A 111 -4.58 -8.77 -2.82
C LYS A 111 -4.91 -8.11 -1.48
N GLY A 112 -5.78 -7.11 -1.54
CA GLY A 112 -6.54 -6.64 -0.40
C GLY A 112 -6.02 -5.36 0.23
N SER A 113 -4.80 -4.88 -0.03
CA SER A 113 -4.35 -3.59 0.51
C SER A 113 -5.28 -2.44 0.12
N ASP A 114 -5.68 -2.40 -1.16
CA ASP A 114 -6.41 -1.29 -1.74
C ASP A 114 -7.88 -1.31 -1.29
N VAL A 115 -8.46 -2.53 -1.24
CA VAL A 115 -9.80 -2.79 -0.70
C VAL A 115 -9.86 -2.44 0.79
N ASN A 116 -8.84 -2.81 1.57
CA ASN A 116 -8.75 -2.45 2.97
C ASN A 116 -8.67 -0.93 3.14
N LEU A 117 -7.84 -0.25 2.32
CA LEU A 117 -7.70 1.21 2.36
C LEU A 117 -9.05 1.89 2.14
N ALA A 118 -9.74 1.55 1.04
CA ALA A 118 -11.05 2.13 0.73
C ALA A 118 -12.09 1.79 1.81
N SER A 119 -12.08 0.56 2.34
CA SER A 119 -13.02 0.14 3.38
C SER A 119 -12.83 0.93 4.68
N TYR A 120 -11.60 1.09 5.15
CA TYR A 120 -11.31 1.86 6.36
C TYR A 120 -11.55 3.36 6.18
N LEU A 121 -11.26 3.90 5.00
CA LEU A 121 -11.58 5.28 4.64
C LEU A 121 -13.09 5.55 4.79
N LEU A 122 -13.92 4.69 4.19
CA LEU A 122 -15.38 4.81 4.26
C LEU A 122 -15.90 4.56 5.67
N LEU A 123 -15.37 3.56 6.37
CA LEU A 123 -15.80 3.21 7.73
C LEU A 123 -15.52 4.32 8.74
N ASP A 124 -14.30 4.85 8.75
CA ASP A 124 -13.91 5.95 9.65
C ASP A 124 -14.75 7.21 9.34
N SER A 125 -14.98 7.48 8.06
CA SER A 125 -15.81 8.62 7.61
C SER A 125 -17.28 8.45 8.01
N PHE A 126 -17.81 7.23 7.89
CA PHE A 126 -19.18 6.89 8.31
C PHE A 126 -19.38 7.04 9.82
N HIS A 127 -18.37 6.71 10.62
CA HIS A 127 -18.41 6.89 12.07
C HIS A 127 -18.19 8.34 12.53
N GLY A 128 -17.82 9.25 11.62
CA GLY A 128 -17.46 10.62 12.00
C GLY A 128 -16.15 10.69 12.79
N ASP A 129 -15.25 9.71 12.62
CA ASP A 129 -13.97 9.63 13.34
C ASP A 129 -13.02 10.78 12.97
N CYS A 130 -13.23 11.44 11.84
CA CYS A 130 -12.46 12.59 11.38
C CYS A 130 -13.33 13.58 10.62
N ASP A 131 -12.92 14.84 10.66
CA ASP A 131 -13.50 15.91 9.86
C ASP A 131 -12.94 15.91 8.42
N VAL A 132 -11.68 15.48 8.27
CA VAL A 132 -10.97 15.42 6.99
C VAL A 132 -10.24 14.08 6.88
N ALA A 133 -10.40 13.43 5.72
CA ALA A 133 -9.61 12.28 5.33
C ALA A 133 -8.56 12.68 4.29
N VAL A 134 -7.31 12.28 4.51
CA VAL A 134 -6.19 12.52 3.58
C VAL A 134 -5.67 11.19 3.07
N VAL A 135 -5.67 10.98 1.76
CA VAL A 135 -5.11 9.78 1.13
C VAL A 135 -3.77 10.10 0.49
N ILE A 136 -2.73 9.35 0.85
CA ILE A 136 -1.42 9.38 0.22
C ILE A 136 -1.32 8.17 -0.70
N SER A 137 -1.75 8.36 -1.95
CA SER A 137 -1.61 7.39 -3.04
C SER A 137 -1.67 8.11 -4.39
N ASN A 138 -1.10 7.50 -5.41
CA ASN A 138 -1.25 7.84 -6.82
C ASN A 138 -2.14 6.81 -7.56
N ASP A 139 -2.89 5.99 -6.84
CA ASP A 139 -3.89 5.09 -7.42
C ASP A 139 -5.16 5.86 -7.78
N SER A 140 -5.51 5.86 -9.07
CA SER A 140 -6.72 6.53 -9.57
C SER A 140 -8.01 5.85 -9.15
N ASP A 141 -7.97 4.57 -8.77
CA ASP A 141 -9.16 3.82 -8.38
C ASP A 141 -9.77 4.35 -7.06
N LEU A 142 -8.99 5.08 -6.26
CA LEU A 142 -9.44 5.73 -5.02
C LEU A 142 -10.19 7.05 -5.25
N ARG A 143 -10.35 7.51 -6.50
CA ARG A 143 -11.07 8.76 -6.80
C ARG A 143 -12.55 8.70 -6.45
N GLU A 144 -13.21 7.61 -6.82
CA GLU A 144 -14.65 7.42 -6.55
C GLU A 144 -14.98 7.46 -5.04
N PRO A 145 -14.30 6.68 -4.16
CA PRO A 145 -14.61 6.71 -2.73
C PRO A 145 -14.22 8.01 -2.01
N LEU A 146 -13.32 8.82 -2.59
CA LEU A 146 -13.00 10.17 -2.06
C LEU A 146 -14.05 11.22 -2.44
N GLY A 147 -14.85 10.93 -3.46
CA GLY A 147 -15.76 11.89 -4.06
C GLY A 147 -15.00 12.90 -4.93
N THR A 148 -15.47 13.07 -6.16
CA THR A 148 -15.15 14.25 -6.95
C THR A 148 -16.16 15.34 -6.59
N ARG A 149 -15.73 16.39 -5.89
CA ARG A 149 -16.44 17.67 -5.99
C ARG A 149 -16.18 18.30 -7.35
#